data_AF-A0A5B8MLF5-F1
#
_entry.id   AF-A0A5B8MLF5-F1
#
_cell.length_a   1.000
_cell.length_b   1.000
_cell.length_c   1.000
_cell.angle_alpha   90.00
_cell.angle_beta   90.00
_cell.angle_gamma   90.00
#
_symmetry.space_group_name_H-M   'P 1'
#
loop_
_entity.id
_entity.type
_entity.pdbx_description
1 polymer ?
#
loop_
_entity_poly.entity_id
_entity_poly.type
_entity_poly.pdbx_seq_one_letter_code
_entity_poly.pdbx_strand_id
1 'polypeptide(L)'
;MLQSLGGSVRRLGLDPGGRGARMGRALRLSRVPERHFDHLEKKRLQKGYFFELNEMRDTGGKVFPCSPHLLSHRTSKDFPRNVSAHPINFSTGHPGLAVPTHPKGPVDVAGLLTDESGAGSSGTVVGVYFRENAKGHLRTWTEGFLASSRASQAKVGVLELCCVESLLFRAGPLKSVILGGLAKEMAKREQGSAVGGIKLMAAFGNLREFQRLLDISNRLTAYCFLVDKGGKVRWRGSGEATPEELGKLRQASEDLSRG
;
A
#
# COMPACT_ATOMS: atom_id res chain seq x y z
N MET A 1 23.84 25.06 -85.57
CA MET A 1 23.57 26.50 -85.70
C MET A 1 24.17 27.18 -84.46
N LEU A 2 25.26 27.90 -84.71
CA LEU A 2 26.06 28.86 -83.92
C LEU A 2 25.77 29.17 -82.43
N GLN A 3 26.85 29.02 -81.66
CA GLN A 3 27.50 30.01 -80.76
C GLN A 3 27.01 30.31 -79.32
N SER A 4 27.87 29.89 -78.39
CA SER A 4 28.43 30.56 -77.20
C SER A 4 28.38 32.09 -77.14
N LEU A 5 28.21 32.63 -75.92
CA LEU A 5 29.06 33.62 -75.19
C LEU A 5 28.36 33.89 -73.82
N GLY A 6 28.97 33.67 -72.64
CA GLY A 6 29.91 34.57 -71.95
C GLY A 6 29.18 35.82 -71.43
N GLY A 7 29.16 36.26 -70.16
CA GLY A 7 29.84 35.92 -68.92
C GLY A 7 29.71 37.14 -67.96
N SER A 8 29.77 36.89 -66.65
CA SER A 8 30.18 37.81 -65.55
C SER A 8 29.36 39.09 -65.26
N VAL A 9 28.98 39.31 -63.99
CA VAL A 9 29.53 40.33 -63.07
C VAL A 9 29.02 40.07 -61.63
N ARG A 10 29.87 40.43 -60.67
CA ARG A 10 29.90 40.07 -59.25
C ARG A 10 29.11 41.00 -58.31
N ARG A 11 28.85 40.45 -57.12
CA ARG A 11 29.01 41.00 -55.73
C ARG A 11 27.87 41.78 -55.05
N LEU A 12 27.52 41.21 -53.89
CA LEU A 12 27.40 41.80 -52.54
C LEU A 12 26.53 43.05 -52.35
N GLY A 13 25.40 42.83 -51.69
CA GLY A 13 24.68 43.85 -50.91
C GLY A 13 23.83 43.14 -49.87
N LEU A 14 24.37 43.01 -48.65
CA LEU A 14 23.66 42.60 -47.46
C LEU A 14 22.85 43.77 -46.90
N ASP A 15 21.67 43.42 -46.38
CA ASP A 15 20.84 44.09 -45.36
C ASP A 15 19.85 45.20 -45.79
N PRO A 16 18.81 45.50 -44.98
CA PRO A 16 17.96 44.64 -44.12
C PRO A 16 16.46 44.90 -44.38
N GLY A 17 15.58 43.95 -44.06
CA GLY A 17 14.15 44.28 -43.90
C GLY A 17 13.19 43.16 -44.22
N GLY A 18 12.97 42.24 -43.27
CA GLY A 18 12.00 41.17 -43.45
C GLY A 18 11.62 40.50 -42.15
N ARG A 19 10.63 41.09 -41.48
CA ARG A 19 9.98 40.61 -40.26
C ARG A 19 9.66 39.11 -40.32
N GLY A 20 10.11 38.39 -39.30
CA GLY A 20 9.78 36.97 -39.12
C GLY A 20 10.33 36.39 -37.81
N ALA A 21 10.22 37.11 -36.70
CA ALA A 21 10.59 36.59 -35.39
C ALA A 21 9.59 35.49 -34.94
N ARG A 22 9.81 34.25 -35.38
CA ARG A 22 9.29 33.07 -34.68
C ARG A 22 10.13 32.89 -33.42
N MET A 23 9.65 33.50 -32.35
CA MET A 23 10.17 33.28 -31.01
C MET A 23 9.82 31.83 -30.62
N GLY A 24 10.77 30.93 -30.79
CA GLY A 24 10.71 29.58 -30.25
C GLY A 24 10.50 29.69 -28.74
N ARG A 25 9.31 29.32 -28.29
CA ARG A 25 8.98 29.19 -26.87
C ARG A 25 9.75 27.98 -26.34
N ALA A 26 11.02 28.20 -25.98
CA ALA A 26 11.75 27.29 -25.13
C ALA A 26 10.98 27.21 -23.81
N LEU A 27 10.27 26.11 -23.59
CA LEU A 27 9.74 25.73 -22.30
C LEU A 27 10.92 25.71 -21.32
N ARG A 28 11.12 26.80 -20.58
CA ARG A 28 11.93 26.79 -19.37
C ARG A 28 11.28 25.77 -18.46
N LEU A 29 11.85 24.57 -18.42
CA LEU A 29 11.73 23.66 -17.30
C LEU A 29 12.18 24.46 -16.08
N SER A 30 11.21 25.04 -15.38
CA SER A 30 11.42 25.62 -14.06
C SER A 30 12.07 24.52 -13.24
N ARG A 31 13.36 24.72 -12.91
CA ARG A 31 14.11 23.84 -12.01
C ARG A 31 13.25 23.67 -10.77
N VAL A 32 12.75 22.45 -10.57
CA VAL A 32 12.15 22.04 -9.32
C VAL A 32 13.21 22.34 -8.26
N PRO A 33 12.90 23.13 -7.21
CA PRO A 33 13.88 23.39 -6.17
C PRO A 33 14.34 22.04 -5.63
N GLU A 34 15.63 21.75 -5.72
CA GLU A 34 16.25 20.63 -5.02
C GLU A 34 15.96 20.85 -3.54
N ARG A 35 14.91 20.17 -3.05
CA ARG A 35 14.63 20.15 -1.62
C ARG A 35 15.79 19.40 -1.00
N HIS A 36 16.62 20.14 -0.28
CA HIS A 36 17.71 19.61 0.51
C HIS A 36 17.14 18.48 1.38
N PHE A 37 17.36 17.23 0.96
CA PHE A 37 17.05 16.06 1.77
C PHE A 37 18.01 16.14 2.95
N ASP A 38 17.49 16.49 4.12
CA ASP A 38 18.29 16.73 5.30
C ASP A 38 19.17 15.50 5.57
N HIS A 39 20.48 15.70 5.61
CA HIS A 39 21.47 14.65 5.87
C HIS A 39 21.18 13.90 7.18
N LEU A 40 20.57 14.60 8.15
CA LEU A 40 20.11 14.01 9.40
C LEU A 40 18.92 13.06 9.21
N GLU A 41 17.95 13.38 8.34
CA GLU A 41 16.88 12.45 7.99
C GLU A 41 17.41 11.26 7.23
N LYS A 42 18.34 11.46 6.27
CA LYS A 42 18.97 10.35 5.55
C LYS A 42 19.72 9.41 6.49
N LYS A 43 20.51 9.95 7.44
CA LYS A 43 21.20 9.17 8.47
C LYS A 43 20.25 8.49 9.45
N ARG A 44 19.15 9.13 9.85
CA ARG A 44 18.10 8.52 10.70
C ARG A 44 17.36 7.41 9.99
N LEU A 45 16.96 7.62 8.74
CA LEU A 45 16.32 6.63 7.89
C LEU A 45 17.25 5.46 7.60
N GLN A 46 18.54 5.71 7.35
CA GLN A 46 19.55 4.66 7.20
C GLN A 46 19.74 3.87 8.49
N LYS A 47 19.90 4.53 9.65
CA LYS A 47 20.00 3.84 10.94
C LYS A 47 18.75 3.01 11.24
N GLY A 48 17.56 3.55 10.97
CA GLY A 48 16.30 2.81 11.07
C GLY A 48 16.25 1.62 10.11
N TYR A 49 16.64 1.82 8.86
CA TYR A 49 16.61 0.77 7.83
C TYR A 49 17.62 -0.36 8.10
N PHE A 50 18.84 -0.04 8.52
CA PHE A 50 19.84 -1.06 8.92
C PHE A 50 19.40 -1.82 10.17
N PHE A 51 18.76 -1.14 11.12
CA PHE A 51 18.16 -1.79 12.28
C PHE A 51 17.07 -2.78 11.85
N GLU A 52 16.15 -2.36 10.97
CA GLU A 52 15.10 -3.21 10.41
C GLU A 52 15.67 -4.42 9.65
N LEU A 53 16.76 -4.24 8.89
CA LEU A 53 17.44 -5.33 8.19
C LEU A 53 18.10 -6.32 9.15
N ASN A 54 18.79 -5.82 10.18
CA ASN A 54 19.43 -6.69 11.16
C ASN A 54 18.40 -7.50 11.94
N GLU A 55 17.33 -6.85 12.44
CA GLU A 55 16.26 -7.55 13.13
C GLU A 55 15.55 -8.55 12.20
N MET A 56 15.30 -8.19 10.93
CA MET A 56 14.75 -9.11 9.94
C MET A 56 15.64 -10.34 9.74
N ARG A 57 16.96 -10.14 9.60
CA ARG A 57 17.93 -11.23 9.46
C ARG A 57 17.96 -12.12 10.70
N ASP A 58 17.92 -11.52 11.89
CA ASP A 58 18.10 -12.24 13.15
C ASP A 58 16.81 -12.97 13.58
N THR A 59 15.63 -12.46 13.20
CA THR A 59 14.32 -13.00 13.62
C THR A 59 13.50 -13.65 12.49
N GLY A 60 13.94 -13.54 11.23
CA GLY A 60 13.12 -13.90 10.07
C GLY A 60 11.85 -13.06 9.93
N GLY A 61 11.82 -11.87 10.54
CA GLY A 61 10.64 -10.99 10.56
C GLY A 61 9.64 -11.29 11.68
N LYS A 62 9.97 -12.19 12.61
CA LYS A 62 9.22 -12.47 13.85
C LYS A 62 9.52 -11.42 14.91
N VAL A 63 8.87 -10.27 14.80
CA VAL A 63 9.07 -9.11 15.69
C VAL A 63 8.49 -9.35 17.09
N PHE A 64 7.41 -10.13 17.17
CA PHE A 64 6.83 -10.56 18.44
C PHE A 64 6.26 -11.97 18.32
N PRO A 65 6.18 -12.72 19.45
CA PRO A 65 5.56 -14.03 19.46
C PRO A 65 4.09 -13.94 19.07
N CYS A 66 3.66 -14.89 18.24
CA CYS A 66 2.26 -15.10 17.90
C CYS A 66 1.42 -15.34 19.16
N SER A 67 0.21 -14.78 19.20
CA SER A 67 -0.71 -14.96 20.33
C SER A 67 -1.12 -16.44 20.46
N PRO A 68 -0.98 -17.05 21.63
CA PRO A 68 -1.26 -18.48 21.80
C PRO A 68 -2.75 -18.83 21.71
N HIS A 69 -3.62 -17.89 22.11
CA HIS A 69 -5.08 -18.02 22.10
C HIS A 69 -5.71 -16.63 21.89
N LEU A 70 -7.04 -16.60 21.73
CA LEU A 70 -7.80 -15.35 21.65
C LEU A 70 -7.68 -14.56 22.97
N LEU A 71 -7.14 -13.35 22.89
CA LEU A 71 -6.98 -12.47 24.06
C LEU A 71 -8.34 -12.07 24.62
N SER A 72 -8.41 -11.88 25.94
CA SER A 72 -9.62 -11.36 26.58
C SER A 72 -9.85 -9.89 26.20
N HIS A 73 -11.12 -9.48 26.11
CA HIS A 73 -11.45 -8.08 25.78
C HIS A 73 -10.82 -7.06 26.74
N ARG A 74 -10.67 -7.42 28.03
CA ARG A 74 -10.08 -6.53 29.06
C ARG A 74 -8.58 -6.31 28.90
N THR A 75 -7.87 -7.30 28.35
CA THR A 75 -6.42 -7.26 28.16
C THR A 75 -6.01 -6.78 26.77
N SER A 76 -6.97 -6.67 25.84
CA SER A 76 -6.71 -6.29 24.46
C SER A 76 -6.55 -4.78 24.29
N LYS A 77 -5.57 -4.41 23.47
CA LYS A 77 -5.36 -3.04 23.01
C LYS A 77 -6.45 -2.65 22.00
N ASP A 78 -6.78 -1.37 21.93
CA ASP A 78 -7.61 -0.83 20.85
C ASP A 78 -6.82 -0.80 19.54
N PHE A 79 -7.51 -1.11 18.43
CA PHE A 79 -6.99 -0.86 17.11
C PHE A 79 -6.92 0.67 16.88
N PRO A 80 -5.81 1.21 16.34
CA PRO A 80 -5.63 2.66 16.29
C PRO A 80 -6.69 3.34 15.43
N ARG A 81 -7.26 4.41 15.99
CA ARG A 81 -8.19 5.32 15.28
C ARG A 81 -7.42 6.36 14.48
N ASN A 82 -8.11 7.02 13.55
CA ASN A 82 -7.59 8.09 12.69
C ASN A 82 -6.59 7.61 11.63
N VAL A 83 -6.70 6.35 11.20
CA VAL A 83 -5.94 5.84 10.06
C VAL A 83 -6.85 5.90 8.86
N SER A 84 -6.67 6.95 8.06
CA SER A 84 -7.45 7.18 6.86
C SER A 84 -6.88 6.38 5.69
N ALA A 85 -7.66 5.47 5.13
CA ALA A 85 -7.24 4.58 4.05
C ALA A 85 -8.18 4.64 2.85
N HIS A 86 -7.61 4.49 1.67
CA HIS A 86 -8.35 4.40 0.42
C HIS A 86 -8.65 2.93 0.12
N PRO A 87 -9.93 2.55 -0.01
CA PRO A 87 -10.26 1.24 -0.54
C PRO A 87 -9.80 1.12 -1.98
N ILE A 88 -9.21 -0.03 -2.29
CA ILE A 88 -8.74 -0.39 -3.63
C ILE A 88 -9.84 -1.21 -4.29
N ASN A 89 -10.67 -0.53 -5.09
CA ASN A 89 -11.66 -1.18 -5.92
C ASN A 89 -11.01 -1.67 -7.21
N PHE A 90 -11.33 -2.88 -7.62
CA PHE A 90 -10.99 -3.44 -8.93
C PHE A 90 -12.29 -3.86 -9.60
N SER A 91 -12.50 -3.50 -10.87
CA SER A 91 -13.66 -4.00 -11.61
C SER A 91 -13.30 -5.32 -12.28
N THR A 92 -13.99 -6.38 -11.89
CA THR A 92 -14.11 -7.60 -12.69
C THR A 92 -15.03 -7.33 -13.87
N GLY A 93 -14.48 -6.82 -14.98
CA GLY A 93 -15.27 -6.64 -16.20
C GLY A 93 -14.66 -5.67 -17.21
N HIS A 94 -14.30 -6.21 -18.38
CA HIS A 94 -13.80 -5.59 -19.61
C HIS A 94 -12.35 -5.06 -19.67
N PRO A 95 -11.52 -5.64 -20.57
CA PRO A 95 -10.22 -5.08 -20.92
C PRO A 95 -10.42 -3.81 -21.74
N GLY A 96 -10.15 -2.65 -21.15
CA GLY A 96 -10.09 -1.37 -21.89
C GLY A 96 -10.66 -0.15 -21.15
N LEU A 97 -11.44 -0.33 -20.08
CA LEU A 97 -12.06 0.78 -19.35
C LEU A 97 -12.05 0.53 -17.83
N ALA A 98 -10.88 0.24 -17.27
CA ALA A 98 -10.70 0.31 -15.83
C ALA A 98 -10.69 1.78 -15.39
N VAL A 99 -11.87 2.39 -15.25
CA VAL A 99 -12.02 3.60 -14.47
C VAL A 99 -11.83 3.19 -13.01
N PRO A 100 -10.90 3.79 -12.25
CA PRO A 100 -10.88 3.62 -10.81
C PRO A 100 -12.23 4.13 -10.30
N THR A 101 -13.14 3.21 -9.98
CA THR A 101 -14.35 3.54 -9.23
C THR A 101 -13.89 3.84 -7.82
N HIS A 102 -13.33 5.05 -7.63
CA HIS A 102 -12.95 5.55 -6.33
C HIS A 102 -14.18 5.42 -5.42
N PRO A 103 -14.09 4.70 -4.30
CA PRO A 103 -15.07 4.85 -3.26
C PRO A 103 -14.97 6.28 -2.71
N LYS A 104 -16.05 6.76 -2.10
CA LYS A 104 -16.20 8.09 -1.51
C LYS A 104 -15.03 8.43 -0.57
N GLY A 105 -13.96 9.03 -1.08
CA GLY A 105 -12.83 9.50 -0.29
C GLY A 105 -12.11 8.41 0.54
N PRO A 106 -11.13 8.81 1.37
CA PRO A 106 -10.56 7.90 2.34
C PRO A 106 -11.52 7.66 3.52
N VAL A 107 -11.46 6.48 4.10
CA VAL A 107 -12.30 6.02 5.22
C VAL A 107 -11.40 5.73 6.43
N ASP A 108 -11.90 5.97 7.65
CA ASP A 108 -11.20 5.55 8.85
C ASP A 108 -11.23 4.03 8.99
N VAL A 109 -10.06 3.40 9.08
CA VAL A 109 -9.96 1.93 9.15
C VAL A 109 -10.61 1.40 10.41
N ALA A 110 -10.44 2.05 11.56
CA ALA A 110 -11.06 1.58 12.81
C ALA A 110 -12.60 1.61 12.71
N GLY A 111 -13.17 2.69 12.17
CA GLY A 111 -14.60 2.76 11.86
C GLY A 111 -15.06 1.63 10.93
N LEU A 112 -14.31 1.33 9.87
CA LEU A 112 -14.66 0.21 8.99
C LEU A 112 -14.66 -1.14 9.74
N LEU A 113 -13.67 -1.39 10.60
CA LEU A 113 -13.58 -2.64 11.37
C LEU A 113 -14.74 -2.80 12.38
N THR A 114 -15.33 -1.70 12.83
CA THR A 114 -16.51 -1.71 13.70
C THR A 114 -17.84 -1.70 12.93
N ASP A 115 -17.87 -1.08 11.74
CA ASP A 115 -19.07 -0.84 10.93
C ASP A 115 -19.34 -1.94 9.90
N GLU A 116 -18.32 -2.73 9.51
CA GLU A 116 -18.46 -4.00 8.77
C GLU A 116 -19.33 -5.04 9.50
N SER A 117 -19.87 -4.67 10.66
CA SER A 117 -21.08 -5.17 11.30
C SER A 117 -22.35 -5.00 10.41
N GLY A 118 -22.30 -5.42 9.15
CA GLY A 118 -23.48 -6.05 8.55
C GLY A 118 -23.82 -7.27 9.41
N ALA A 119 -25.11 -7.47 9.73
CA ALA A 119 -25.61 -8.49 10.65
C ALA A 119 -25.00 -9.88 10.38
N GLY A 120 -23.87 -10.21 11.01
CA GLY A 120 -23.15 -11.45 10.71
C GLY A 120 -21.67 -11.46 11.11
N SER A 121 -20.88 -10.42 10.81
CA SER A 121 -19.42 -10.48 11.07
C SER A 121 -19.08 -10.34 12.55
N SER A 122 -18.22 -11.22 13.06
CA SER A 122 -17.75 -11.23 14.45
C SER A 122 -16.41 -10.48 14.63
N GLY A 123 -15.69 -10.27 13.53
CA GLY A 123 -14.41 -9.57 13.51
C GLY A 123 -13.77 -9.54 12.13
N THR A 124 -12.54 -9.06 12.06
CA THR A 124 -11.76 -8.97 10.81
C THR A 124 -10.30 -9.34 11.07
N VAL A 125 -9.74 -10.20 10.21
CA VAL A 125 -8.30 -10.41 10.10
C VAL A 125 -7.71 -9.26 9.30
N VAL A 126 -6.84 -8.47 9.93
CA VAL A 126 -6.16 -7.31 9.33
C VAL A 126 -4.69 -7.66 9.11
N GLY A 127 -4.31 -7.85 7.85
CA GLY A 127 -2.92 -7.92 7.42
C GLY A 127 -2.36 -6.53 7.17
N VAL A 128 -1.20 -6.20 7.72
CA VAL A 128 -0.57 -4.87 7.62
C VAL A 128 0.84 -5.00 7.06
N TYR A 129 1.19 -4.18 6.07
CA TYR A 129 2.55 -4.14 5.51
C TYR A 129 2.92 -2.73 5.04
N PHE A 130 4.23 -2.43 5.04
CA PHE A 130 4.77 -1.10 4.70
C PHE A 130 5.67 -1.09 3.46
N ARG A 131 6.17 -2.27 3.06
CA ARG A 131 7.17 -2.43 2.01
C ARG A 131 6.83 -3.62 1.14
N GLU A 132 7.29 -3.58 -0.11
CA GLU A 132 6.98 -4.60 -1.10
C GLU A 132 7.45 -6.01 -0.68
N ASN A 133 8.64 -6.09 -0.09
CA ASN A 133 9.22 -7.35 0.37
C ASN A 133 8.40 -8.02 1.48
N ALA A 134 7.64 -7.25 2.26
CA ALA A 134 6.76 -7.78 3.30
C ALA A 134 5.50 -8.46 2.73
N LYS A 135 5.14 -8.25 1.45
CA LYS A 135 3.93 -8.84 0.87
C LYS A 135 3.96 -10.38 0.85
N GLY A 136 5.15 -10.98 0.69
CA GLY A 136 5.29 -12.44 0.78
C GLY A 136 4.82 -12.95 2.14
N HIS A 137 5.30 -12.32 3.22
CA HIS A 137 4.89 -12.63 4.59
C HIS A 137 3.38 -12.41 4.77
N LEU A 138 2.85 -11.27 4.31
CA LEU A 138 1.44 -10.92 4.43
C LEU A 138 0.53 -12.01 3.84
N ARG A 139 0.85 -12.48 2.63
CA ARG A 139 0.03 -13.46 1.90
C ARG A 139 -0.06 -14.80 2.61
N THR A 140 1.02 -15.24 3.27
CA THR A 140 0.96 -16.48 4.07
C THR A 140 -0.06 -16.41 5.20
N TRP A 141 -0.35 -15.22 5.74
CA TRP A 141 -1.42 -15.02 6.70
C TRP A 141 -2.79 -14.96 6.05
N THR A 142 -3.00 -14.04 5.10
CA THR A 142 -4.33 -13.74 4.58
C THR A 142 -4.86 -14.83 3.65
N GLU A 143 -4.04 -15.28 2.70
CA GLU A 143 -4.38 -16.38 1.80
C GLU A 143 -4.34 -17.71 2.57
N GLY A 144 -3.38 -17.90 3.46
CA GLY A 144 -3.31 -19.10 4.31
C GLY A 144 -4.50 -19.24 5.26
N PHE A 145 -5.04 -18.12 5.76
CA PHE A 145 -6.29 -18.12 6.53
C PHE A 145 -7.47 -18.56 5.67
N LEU A 146 -7.64 -17.95 4.48
CA LEU A 146 -8.75 -18.24 3.56
C LEU A 146 -8.70 -19.62 2.91
N ALA A 147 -7.52 -20.19 2.67
CA ALA A 147 -7.35 -21.48 2.00
C ALA A 147 -7.92 -22.67 2.81
N SER A 148 -8.24 -22.48 4.09
CA SER A 148 -8.85 -23.53 4.92
C SER A 148 -10.37 -23.43 4.92
N SER A 149 -11.05 -24.55 4.63
CA SER A 149 -12.52 -24.67 4.67
C SER A 149 -13.16 -24.37 6.03
N ARG A 150 -12.40 -24.34 7.12
CA ARG A 150 -12.87 -23.88 8.44
C ARG A 150 -13.00 -22.37 8.55
N ALA A 151 -12.13 -21.60 7.86
CA ALA A 151 -12.22 -20.15 7.85
C ALA A 151 -13.49 -19.66 7.16
N SER A 152 -14.00 -20.40 6.16
CA SER A 152 -15.31 -20.14 5.54
C SER A 152 -16.52 -20.35 6.48
N GLN A 153 -16.33 -20.98 7.65
CA GLN A 153 -17.38 -21.09 8.68
C GLN A 153 -17.30 -19.96 9.71
N ALA A 154 -16.12 -19.38 9.91
CA ALA A 154 -15.95 -18.22 10.79
C ALA A 154 -16.52 -16.99 10.08
N LYS A 155 -17.38 -16.22 10.76
CA LYS A 155 -17.93 -14.98 10.22
C LYS A 155 -16.92 -13.85 10.40
N VAL A 156 -15.71 -14.02 9.88
CA VAL A 156 -14.59 -13.08 10.05
C VAL A 156 -14.13 -12.60 8.68
N GLY A 157 -14.14 -11.28 8.48
CA GLY A 157 -13.66 -10.67 7.23
C GLY A 157 -12.13 -10.69 7.11
N VAL A 158 -11.60 -10.44 5.92
CA VAL A 158 -10.16 -10.28 5.70
C VAL A 158 -9.86 -8.95 5.02
N LEU A 159 -8.96 -8.17 5.62
CA LEU A 159 -8.52 -6.85 5.17
C LEU A 159 -7.00 -6.82 5.07
N GLU A 160 -6.47 -6.39 3.93
CA GLU A 160 -5.06 -6.03 3.75
C GLU A 160 -4.89 -4.51 3.75
N LEU A 161 -3.98 -4.00 4.58
CA LEU A 161 -3.67 -2.59 4.72
C LEU A 161 -2.24 -2.30 4.26
N CYS A 162 -2.13 -1.70 3.08
CA CYS A 162 -0.90 -1.16 2.51
C CYS A 162 -0.59 0.20 3.14
N CYS A 163 0.52 0.29 3.87
CA CYS A 163 0.92 1.50 4.59
C CYS A 163 2.02 2.27 3.82
N VAL A 164 1.67 3.44 3.30
CA VAL A 164 2.55 4.29 2.48
C VAL A 164 2.95 5.55 3.26
N GLU A 165 4.17 5.55 3.79
CA GLU A 165 4.60 6.59 4.76
C GLU A 165 5.12 7.89 4.14
N SER A 166 5.57 7.89 2.88
CA SER A 166 6.42 9.00 2.43
C SER A 166 5.63 10.28 2.13
N LEU A 167 6.23 11.39 2.54
CA LEU A 167 5.74 12.76 2.33
C LEU A 167 5.65 13.12 0.84
N LEU A 168 6.48 12.49 -0.02
CA LEU A 168 6.45 12.68 -1.47
C LEU A 168 5.21 12.06 -2.12
N PHE A 169 4.68 10.99 -1.52
CA PHE A 169 3.47 10.29 -1.98
C PHE A 169 2.17 10.98 -1.56
N ARG A 170 2.26 12.15 -0.90
CA ARG A 170 1.11 13.02 -0.59
C ARG A 170 0.67 13.88 -1.77
N ALA A 171 1.52 14.06 -2.78
CA ALA A 171 1.13 14.77 -3.99
C ALA A 171 0.12 13.91 -4.78
N GLY A 172 -1.01 14.53 -5.15
CA GLY A 172 -2.12 13.88 -5.88
C GLY A 172 -1.71 12.93 -7.01
N PRO A 173 -0.80 13.29 -7.94
CA PRO A 173 -0.49 12.41 -9.08
C PRO A 173 0.19 11.11 -8.66
N LEU A 174 1.07 11.12 -7.67
CA LEU A 174 1.83 9.94 -7.28
C LEU A 174 0.98 8.97 -6.44
N LYS A 175 0.04 9.50 -5.66
CA LYS A 175 -0.98 8.72 -4.98
C LYS A 175 -1.82 7.90 -5.96
N SER A 176 -2.29 8.52 -7.05
CA SER A 176 -3.06 7.82 -8.08
C SER A 176 -2.26 6.70 -8.77
N VAL A 177 -0.96 6.90 -8.99
CA VAL A 177 -0.07 5.84 -9.54
C VAL A 177 0.00 4.65 -8.60
N ILE A 178 0.18 4.87 -7.29
CA ILE A 178 0.23 3.79 -6.29
C ILE A 178 -1.12 3.05 -6.23
N LEU A 179 -2.22 3.79 -6.12
CA LEU A 179 -3.57 3.21 -6.08
C LEU A 179 -3.85 2.37 -7.34
N GLY A 180 -3.47 2.87 -8.51
CA GLY A 180 -3.62 2.14 -9.77
C GLY A 180 -2.73 0.89 -9.85
N GLY A 181 -1.51 0.95 -9.31
CA GLY A 181 -0.62 -0.22 -9.21
C GLY A 181 -1.20 -1.30 -8.31
N LEU A 182 -1.69 -0.93 -7.13
CA LEU A 182 -2.36 -1.84 -6.19
C LEU A 182 -3.63 -2.45 -6.79
N ALA A 183 -4.45 -1.66 -7.50
CA ALA A 183 -5.66 -2.16 -8.17
C ALA A 183 -5.32 -3.19 -9.25
N LYS A 184 -4.28 -2.95 -10.06
CA LYS A 184 -3.81 -3.90 -11.08
C LYS A 184 -3.26 -5.18 -10.46
N GLU A 185 -2.48 -5.08 -9.38
CA GLU A 185 -1.97 -6.24 -8.65
C GLU A 185 -3.12 -7.08 -8.09
N MET A 186 -4.12 -6.43 -7.50
CA MET A 186 -5.28 -7.10 -6.91
C MET A 186 -6.14 -7.79 -7.98
N ALA A 187 -6.39 -7.13 -9.12
CA ALA A 187 -7.08 -7.73 -10.25
C ALA A 187 -6.35 -8.97 -10.81
N LYS A 188 -5.01 -8.93 -10.86
CA LYS A 188 -4.19 -10.09 -11.27
C LYS A 188 -4.26 -11.22 -10.23
N ARG A 189 -4.27 -10.88 -8.94
CA ARG A 189 -4.40 -11.86 -7.83
C ARG A 189 -5.73 -12.58 -7.86
N GLU A 190 -6.82 -11.89 -8.16
CA GLU A 190 -8.16 -12.49 -8.21
C GLU A 190 -8.32 -13.48 -9.37
N GLN A 191 -7.80 -13.16 -10.56
CA GLN A 191 -7.81 -14.07 -11.72
C GLN A 191 -7.12 -15.42 -11.44
N GLY A 192 -6.26 -15.47 -10.41
CA GLY A 192 -5.54 -16.66 -9.95
C GLY A 192 -6.26 -17.53 -8.92
N SER A 193 -7.55 -17.31 -8.62
CA SER A 193 -8.43 -18.25 -7.90
C SER A 193 -8.33 -18.39 -6.36
N ALA A 194 -7.77 -17.44 -5.59
CA ALA A 194 -7.74 -17.56 -4.11
C ALA A 194 -8.21 -16.34 -3.29
N VAL A 195 -8.67 -15.26 -3.92
CA VAL A 195 -8.66 -13.92 -3.29
C VAL A 195 -10.04 -13.24 -3.20
N GLY A 196 -11.13 -13.94 -3.57
CA GLY A 196 -12.50 -13.41 -3.62
C GLY A 196 -13.12 -12.96 -2.28
N GLY A 197 -12.35 -12.87 -1.20
CA GLY A 197 -12.78 -12.39 0.13
C GLY A 197 -11.83 -11.39 0.79
N ILE A 198 -10.74 -10.96 0.12
CA ILE A 198 -9.80 -9.99 0.68
C ILE A 198 -10.16 -8.57 0.22
N LYS A 199 -10.38 -7.67 1.18
CA LYS A 199 -10.46 -6.23 0.92
C LYS A 199 -9.04 -5.65 0.98
N LEU A 200 -8.63 -4.87 -0.03
CA LEU A 200 -7.35 -4.17 -0.02
C LEU A 200 -7.57 -2.67 0.21
N MET A 201 -6.80 -2.09 1.14
CA MET A 201 -6.82 -0.67 1.46
C MET A 201 -5.41 -0.08 1.47
N ALA A 202 -5.29 1.19 1.13
CA ALA A 202 -4.03 1.93 1.17
C ALA A 202 -4.11 3.14 2.11
N ALA A 203 -3.37 3.10 3.22
CA ALA A 203 -3.21 4.21 4.16
C ALA A 203 -1.99 5.05 3.79
N PHE A 204 -2.16 6.37 3.69
CA PHE A 204 -1.09 7.30 3.32
C PHE A 204 -0.79 8.27 4.46
N GLY A 205 0.48 8.59 4.67
CA GLY A 205 0.90 9.71 5.53
C GLY A 205 1.70 9.29 6.76
N ASN A 206 1.53 10.04 7.87
CA ASN A 206 2.33 9.79 9.08
C ASN A 206 1.67 8.67 9.89
N LEU A 207 2.25 7.47 9.81
CA LEU A 207 1.74 6.25 10.47
C LEU A 207 2.55 5.88 11.73
N ARG A 208 3.36 6.79 12.28
CA ARG A 208 4.20 6.51 13.45
C ARG A 208 3.38 6.13 14.68
N GLU A 209 2.26 6.81 14.91
CA GLU A 209 1.39 6.49 16.05
C GLU A 209 0.67 5.15 15.85
N PHE A 210 0.23 4.86 14.62
CA PHE A 210 -0.31 3.55 14.25
C PHE A 210 0.70 2.43 14.51
N GLN A 211 1.95 2.63 14.10
CA GLN A 211 3.04 1.69 14.36
C GLN A 211 3.28 1.49 15.87
N ARG A 212 3.39 2.59 16.61
CA ARG A 212 3.64 2.57 18.06
C ARG A 212 2.57 1.81 18.83
N LEU A 213 1.29 2.06 18.51
CA LEU A 213 0.16 1.42 19.21
C LEU A 213 0.04 -0.08 18.92
N LEU A 214 0.45 -0.52 17.73
CA LEU A 214 0.43 -1.92 17.31
C LEU A 214 1.76 -2.66 17.50
N ASP A 215 2.76 -2.02 18.12
CA ASP A 215 4.11 -2.55 18.30
C ASP A 215 4.79 -2.95 16.96
N ILE A 216 4.59 -2.16 15.91
CA ILE A 216 5.21 -2.36 14.59
C ILE A 216 6.58 -1.65 14.59
N SER A 217 7.65 -2.39 14.88
CA SER A 217 9.03 -1.87 14.87
C SER A 217 9.74 -2.05 13.54
N ASN A 218 9.29 -2.98 12.69
CA ASN A 218 9.95 -3.37 11.46
C ASN A 218 9.03 -3.29 10.24
N ARG A 219 9.34 -2.42 9.30
CA ARG A 219 8.54 -2.23 8.08
C ARG A 219 8.86 -3.21 6.96
N LEU A 220 9.93 -3.99 7.10
CA LEU A 220 10.32 -5.02 6.14
C LEU A 220 9.55 -6.32 6.32
N THR A 221 8.80 -6.47 7.41
CA THR A 221 7.93 -7.62 7.68
C THR A 221 6.45 -7.23 7.58
N ALA A 222 5.58 -8.25 7.53
CA ALA A 222 4.15 -8.07 7.66
C ALA A 222 3.66 -8.45 9.05
N TYR A 223 2.48 -7.94 9.39
CA TYR A 223 1.80 -8.18 10.65
C TYR A 223 0.39 -8.66 10.37
N CYS A 224 -0.13 -9.52 11.23
CA CYS A 224 -1.49 -10.02 11.17
C CYS A 224 -2.17 -9.76 12.51
N PHE A 225 -3.36 -9.19 12.48
CA PHE A 225 -4.16 -8.90 13.67
C PHE A 225 -5.56 -9.48 13.50
N LEU A 226 -6.14 -10.06 14.54
CA LEU A 226 -7.58 -10.30 14.59
C LEU A 226 -8.22 -9.16 15.39
N VAL A 227 -9.10 -8.41 14.76
CA VAL A 227 -9.80 -7.28 15.38
C VAL A 227 -11.27 -7.65 15.56
N ASP A 228 -11.81 -7.50 16.77
CA ASP A 228 -13.24 -7.73 17.01
C ASP A 228 -14.12 -6.54 16.60
N LYS A 229 -15.44 -6.74 16.60
CA LYS A 229 -16.43 -5.70 16.31
C LYS A 229 -16.37 -4.47 17.24
N GLY A 230 -15.73 -4.60 18.41
CA GLY A 230 -15.48 -3.50 19.34
C GLY A 230 -14.22 -2.71 19.00
N GLY A 231 -13.48 -3.09 17.96
CA GLY A 231 -12.22 -2.47 17.58
C GLY A 231 -11.05 -2.91 18.45
N LYS A 232 -11.16 -4.02 19.21
CA LYS A 232 -10.04 -4.54 20.02
C LYS A 232 -9.18 -5.48 19.21
N VAL A 233 -7.86 -5.39 19.36
CA VAL A 233 -6.92 -6.39 18.84
C VAL A 233 -6.94 -7.62 19.75
N ARG A 234 -7.61 -8.68 19.29
CA ARG A 234 -7.84 -9.92 20.04
C ARG A 234 -6.81 -11.00 19.77
N TRP A 235 -5.99 -10.84 18.74
CA TRP A 235 -4.91 -11.76 18.40
C TRP A 235 -3.88 -11.04 17.52
N ARG A 236 -2.62 -11.46 17.57
CA ARG A 236 -1.55 -10.91 16.70
C ARG A 236 -0.51 -11.95 16.28
N GLY A 237 0.07 -11.73 15.10
CA GLY A 237 1.22 -12.43 14.53
C GLY A 237 2.09 -11.49 13.68
N SER A 238 3.33 -11.88 13.41
CA SER A 238 4.28 -11.15 12.55
C SER A 238 5.12 -12.11 11.71
N GLY A 239 5.80 -11.62 10.68
CA GLY A 239 6.65 -12.47 9.83
C GLY A 239 5.84 -13.34 8.89
N GLU A 240 6.48 -14.38 8.36
CA GLU A 240 5.80 -15.43 7.60
C GLU A 240 5.01 -16.36 8.53
N ALA A 241 3.78 -16.71 8.15
CA ALA A 241 2.90 -17.55 8.95
C ALA A 241 3.36 -19.01 8.89
N THR A 242 3.51 -19.65 10.04
CA THR A 242 3.67 -21.11 10.08
C THR A 242 2.29 -21.80 10.06
N PRO A 243 2.21 -23.09 9.67
CA PRO A 243 0.95 -23.84 9.72
C PRO A 243 0.32 -23.88 11.12
N GLU A 244 1.14 -23.94 12.17
CA GLU A 244 0.71 -23.93 13.57
C GLU A 244 0.10 -22.58 13.98
N GLU A 245 0.73 -21.48 13.58
CA GLU A 245 0.22 -20.14 13.85
C GLU A 245 -1.08 -19.87 13.09
N LEU A 246 -1.20 -20.35 11.85
CA LEU A 246 -2.46 -20.33 11.10
C LEU A 246 -3.54 -21.14 11.81
N GLY A 247 -3.20 -22.29 12.40
CA GLY A 247 -4.11 -23.06 13.25
C GLY A 247 -4.62 -22.25 14.45
N LYS A 248 -3.71 -21.56 15.15
CA LYS A 248 -4.03 -20.68 16.29
C LYS A 248 -4.92 -19.50 15.88
N LEU A 249 -4.61 -18.85 14.74
CA LEU A 249 -5.43 -17.77 14.20
C LEU A 249 -6.85 -18.25 13.88
N ARG A 250 -6.98 -19.41 13.23
CA ARG A 250 -8.30 -19.99 12.92
C ARG A 250 -9.09 -20.31 14.18
N GLN A 251 -8.46 -20.94 15.16
CA GLN A 251 -9.09 -21.21 16.45
C GLN A 251 -9.56 -19.90 17.11
N ALA A 252 -8.71 -18.87 17.14
CA ALA A 252 -9.08 -17.58 17.70
C ALA A 252 -10.26 -16.92 16.95
N SER A 253 -10.31 -17.03 15.62
CA SER A 253 -11.42 -16.54 14.80
C SER A 253 -12.72 -17.30 15.07
N GLU A 254 -12.65 -18.62 15.27
CA GLU A 254 -13.81 -19.44 15.67
C GLU A 254 -14.31 -19.05 17.05
N ASP A 255 -13.41 -18.94 18.04
CA ASP A 255 -13.73 -18.54 19.41
C ASP A 255 -14.38 -17.16 19.44
N LEU A 256 -13.87 -16.22 18.63
CA LEU A 256 -14.43 -14.89 18.49
C LEU A 256 -15.84 -14.92 17.88
N SER A 257 -16.13 -15.87 17.00
CA SER A 257 -17.45 -16.00 16.36
C SER A 257 -18.51 -16.65 17.26
N ARG A 258 -18.09 -17.30 18.37
CA ARG A 258 -18.98 -17.96 19.33
C ARG A 258 -19.39 -17.05 20.50
N GLY A 259 -18.60 -16.01 20.79
CA GLY A 259 -18.81 -15.08 21.91
C GLY A 259 -19.59 -13.83 21.51
#